data_AF-A0A0N1CAD9-F1
#
_entry.id   AF-A0A0N1CAD9-F1
#
_cell.length_a   1.000
_cell.length_b   1.000
_cell.length_c   1.000
_cell.angle_alpha   90.00
_cell.angle_beta   90.00
_cell.angle_gamma   90.00
#
_symmetry.space_group_name_H-M   'P 1'
#
loop_
_entity.id
_entity.type
_entity.pdbx_description
1 polymer ?
#
loop_
_entity_poly.entity_id
_entity_poly.type
_entity_poly.pdbx_seq_one_letter_code
_entity_poly.pdbx_strand_id
1 'polypeptide(L)'
;MPVSRRFVLAFAAVATLGGCITGGESAPPDAGGDAVQPFPANYRSEIPAFLRSYLNNPVGLRDAMMAEPVQREVAGRMRFVSCLRFTPQGGRPQDIAIVHVNGRLDRVAGNAQELCAAAVYAPFPELEKLSR
;
A
#
# COMPACT_ATOMS: atom_id res chain seq x y z
N MET A 1 -56.49 58.82 -0.11
CA MET A 1 -55.93 59.25 1.19
C MET A 1 -55.19 58.08 1.83
N PRO A 2 -54.03 58.32 2.47
CA PRO A 2 -52.89 57.40 2.42
C PRO A 2 -52.42 56.91 3.80
N VAL A 3 -51.85 55.71 3.89
CA VAL A 3 -50.88 55.30 4.94
C VAL A 3 -50.08 54.12 4.35
N SER A 4 -48.76 53.93 4.43
CA SER A 4 -47.58 54.76 4.70
C SER A 4 -46.35 53.90 4.36
N ARG A 5 -45.27 54.57 3.96
CA ARG A 5 -43.96 54.05 3.51
C ARG A 5 -43.12 53.35 4.60
N ARG A 6 -42.44 52.28 4.17
CA ARG A 6 -40.99 51.93 4.30
C ARG A 6 -40.33 51.88 5.69
N PHE A 7 -39.68 50.76 6.00
CA PHE A 7 -38.31 50.64 6.55
C PHE A 7 -37.89 49.15 6.40
N VAL A 8 -37.11 48.76 5.39
CA VAL A 8 -35.63 48.74 5.30
C VAL A 8 -34.96 47.65 6.18
N LEU A 9 -34.37 46.68 5.47
CA LEU A 9 -33.17 45.85 5.74
C LEU A 9 -33.03 45.08 7.05
N ALA A 10 -32.91 43.74 6.92
CA ALA A 10 -31.85 42.99 7.60
C ALA A 10 -31.54 41.68 6.86
N PHE A 11 -30.36 41.67 6.23
CA PHE A 11 -29.49 40.54 5.93
C PHE A 11 -29.98 39.14 6.31
N ALA A 12 -30.28 38.32 5.32
CA ALA A 12 -30.20 36.86 5.43
C ALA A 12 -29.17 36.36 4.41
N ALA A 13 -27.90 36.38 4.82
CA ALA A 13 -26.82 35.69 4.15
C ALA A 13 -26.76 34.26 4.69
N VAL A 14 -27.09 33.23 3.90
CA VAL A 14 -26.62 31.87 4.16
C VAL A 14 -26.33 31.15 2.84
N ALA A 15 -25.03 31.10 2.55
CA ALA A 15 -24.23 30.03 1.95
C ALA A 15 -24.90 29.03 1.00
N THR A 16 -24.53 29.17 -0.27
CA THR A 16 -24.43 28.07 -1.24
C THR A 16 -23.33 27.09 -0.81
N LEU A 17 -23.71 25.87 -0.45
CA LEU A 17 -22.86 24.68 -0.55
C LEU A 17 -23.51 23.83 -1.66
N GLY A 18 -22.93 23.53 -2.81
CA GLY A 18 -21.51 23.26 -3.07
C GLY A 18 -21.26 21.76 -2.92
N GLY A 19 -21.39 21.01 -4.01
CA GLY A 19 -20.80 19.66 -4.15
C GLY A 19 -21.78 18.50 -4.31
N CYS A 20 -22.08 18.13 -5.55
CA CYS A 20 -22.44 16.75 -5.87
C CYS A 20 -21.17 15.90 -5.74
N ILE A 21 -21.07 15.07 -4.70
CA ILE A 21 -20.12 13.96 -4.69
C ILE A 21 -20.88 12.69 -5.09
N THR A 22 -20.63 12.27 -6.32
CA THR A 22 -20.94 10.93 -6.81
C THR A 22 -19.72 10.08 -6.51
N GLY A 23 -19.88 9.02 -5.72
CA GLY A 23 -18.88 7.98 -5.56
C GLY A 23 -18.54 7.66 -4.11
N GLY A 24 -18.92 6.46 -3.66
CA GLY A 24 -18.42 5.88 -2.41
C GLY A 24 -19.51 5.25 -1.58
N GLU A 25 -19.84 4.01 -1.93
CA GLU A 25 -20.67 3.06 -1.21
C GLU A 25 -20.46 3.09 0.31
N SER A 26 -21.54 2.98 1.07
CA SER A 26 -21.54 2.86 2.52
C SER A 26 -20.80 1.60 2.95
N ALA A 27 -19.60 1.73 3.52
CA ALA A 27 -18.98 0.65 4.29
C ALA A 27 -19.34 0.84 5.77
N PRO A 28 -20.05 -0.11 6.42
CA PRO A 28 -20.24 -0.09 7.86
C PRO A 28 -18.88 -0.14 8.58
N PRO A 29 -18.70 0.59 9.70
CA PRO A 29 -17.49 0.53 10.49
C PRO A 29 -17.52 -0.69 11.41
N ASP A 30 -17.41 -1.91 10.86
CA ASP A 30 -17.16 -3.15 11.61
C ASP A 30 -16.71 -4.27 10.66
N ALA A 31 -15.46 -4.21 10.19
CA ALA A 31 -14.81 -5.32 9.49
C ALA A 31 -13.37 -5.53 9.99
N GLY A 32 -13.22 -5.49 11.31
CA GLY A 32 -11.95 -5.75 11.99
C GLY A 32 -11.63 -7.25 12.04
N GLY A 33 -11.23 -7.85 10.93
CA GLY A 33 -10.86 -9.27 10.90
C GLY A 33 -10.36 -9.71 9.55
N ASP A 34 -11.30 -9.88 8.63
CA ASP A 34 -11.16 -10.77 7.46
C ASP A 34 -11.72 -10.16 6.17
N ALA A 35 -11.92 -8.84 6.12
CA ALA A 35 -12.27 -8.18 4.87
C ALA A 35 -11.21 -8.51 3.81
N VAL A 36 -11.66 -9.01 2.66
CA VAL A 36 -10.80 -9.34 1.52
C VAL A 36 -10.03 -8.08 1.14
N GLN A 37 -8.75 -8.09 1.49
CA GLN A 37 -7.79 -7.06 1.13
C GLN A 37 -7.75 -6.93 -0.40
N PRO A 38 -7.66 -5.72 -0.97
CA PRO A 38 -7.44 -5.59 -2.40
C PRO A 38 -6.05 -6.16 -2.77
N PHE A 39 -5.97 -6.79 -3.94
CA PHE A 39 -4.69 -7.25 -4.49
C PHE A 39 -3.78 -6.04 -4.73
N PRO A 40 -2.49 -6.10 -4.34
CA PRO A 40 -1.58 -4.96 -4.48
C PRO A 40 -1.13 -4.79 -5.92
N ALA A 41 -1.90 -4.09 -6.75
CA ALA A 41 -1.70 -4.03 -8.21
C ALA A 41 -0.33 -3.42 -8.64
N ASN A 42 0.21 -2.49 -7.86
CA ASN A 42 1.46 -1.76 -8.19
C ASN A 42 2.71 -2.33 -7.50
N TYR A 43 2.61 -3.48 -6.85
CA TYR A 43 3.69 -4.06 -6.03
C TYR A 43 5.05 -4.05 -6.75
N ARG A 44 5.09 -4.47 -8.01
CA ARG A 44 6.33 -4.62 -8.77
C ARG A 44 7.06 -3.28 -9.00
N SER A 45 6.33 -2.18 -9.20
CA SER A 45 6.93 -0.86 -9.41
C SER A 45 7.24 -0.13 -8.09
N GLU A 46 6.49 -0.42 -7.02
CA GLU A 46 6.68 0.21 -5.71
C GLU A 46 7.79 -0.44 -4.88
N ILE A 47 7.99 -1.76 -4.99
CA ILE A 47 8.99 -2.50 -4.19
C ILE A 47 10.41 -1.92 -4.31
N PRO A 48 10.93 -1.54 -5.48
CA PRO A 48 12.25 -0.92 -5.57
C PRO A 48 12.34 0.39 -4.78
N ALA A 49 11.27 1.20 -4.77
CA ALA A 49 11.24 2.44 -3.97
C ALA A 49 11.23 2.14 -2.47
N PHE A 50 10.45 1.15 -2.04
CA PHE A 50 10.41 0.67 -0.66
C PHE A 50 11.77 0.11 -0.20
N LEU A 51 12.43 -0.69 -1.03
CA LEU A 51 13.72 -1.29 -0.65
C LEU A 51 14.88 -0.30 -0.65
N ARG A 52 14.80 0.80 -1.40
CA ARG A 52 15.78 1.90 -1.26
C ARG A 52 15.79 2.50 0.14
N SER A 53 14.63 2.62 0.81
CA SER A 53 14.56 3.16 2.17
C SER A 53 14.76 2.11 3.25
N TYR A 54 14.43 0.84 2.96
CA TYR A 54 14.58 -0.25 3.91
C TYR A 54 16.02 -0.76 4.02
N LEU A 55 16.73 -0.89 2.90
CA LEU A 55 18.08 -1.44 2.88
C LEU A 55 19.11 -0.39 3.30
N ASN A 56 20.03 -0.78 4.17
CA ASN A 56 21.13 0.10 4.58
C ASN A 56 22.07 0.46 3.40
N ASN A 57 22.28 -0.49 2.48
CA ASN A 57 22.98 -0.24 1.22
C ASN A 57 22.28 -1.00 0.08
N PRO A 58 21.54 -0.29 -0.80
CA PRO A 58 20.83 -0.91 -1.91
C PRO A 58 21.69 -1.06 -3.17
N VAL A 59 22.97 -0.66 -3.16
CA VAL A 59 23.84 -0.72 -4.33
C VAL A 59 24.38 -2.13 -4.53
N GLY A 60 24.41 -2.58 -5.79
CA GLY A 60 25.09 -3.83 -6.17
C GLY A 60 24.34 -5.10 -5.76
N LEU A 61 23.01 -5.05 -5.66
CA LEU A 61 22.17 -6.23 -5.49
C LEU A 61 22.30 -7.15 -6.73
N ARG A 62 22.27 -8.46 -6.52
CA ARG A 62 22.41 -9.50 -7.55
C ARG A 62 21.39 -10.62 -7.35
N ASP A 63 21.20 -11.42 -8.38
CA ASP A 63 20.32 -12.60 -8.39
C ASP A 63 18.89 -12.27 -7.94
N ALA A 64 18.41 -11.08 -8.30
CA ALA A 64 17.14 -10.58 -7.81
C ALA A 64 15.97 -11.36 -8.43
N MET A 65 15.17 -11.97 -7.57
CA MET A 65 13.95 -12.67 -7.92
C MET A 65 12.81 -12.24 -7.01
N MET A 66 11.60 -12.30 -7.54
CA MET A 66 10.38 -11.95 -6.82
C MET A 66 9.27 -12.95 -7.17
N ALA A 67 8.46 -13.30 -6.18
CA ALA A 67 7.21 -14.02 -6.37
C ALA A 67 6.03 -13.04 -6.41
N GLU A 68 4.98 -13.42 -7.15
CA GLU A 68 3.72 -12.69 -7.12
C GLU A 68 3.12 -12.65 -5.70
N PRO A 69 2.40 -11.59 -5.32
CA PRO A 69 1.76 -11.49 -4.02
C PRO A 69 0.79 -12.65 -3.77
N VAL A 70 1.01 -13.40 -2.70
CA VAL A 70 0.13 -14.49 -2.27
C VAL A 70 -0.44 -14.22 -0.90
N GLN A 71 -1.63 -14.73 -0.62
CA GLN A 71 -2.23 -14.61 0.70
C GLN A 71 -1.53 -15.54 1.71
N ARG A 72 -1.20 -14.98 2.86
CA ARG A 72 -0.60 -15.67 4.02
C ARG A 72 -1.21 -15.13 5.30
N GLU A 73 -1.26 -15.96 6.33
CA GLU A 73 -1.59 -15.50 7.67
C GLU A 73 -0.37 -14.79 8.27
N VAL A 74 -0.55 -13.54 8.69
CA VAL A 74 0.49 -12.74 9.34
C VAL A 74 -0.10 -12.16 10.62
N ALA A 75 0.39 -12.63 11.77
CA ALA A 75 -0.10 -12.24 13.09
C ALA A 75 -1.64 -12.40 13.24
N GLY A 76 -2.16 -13.56 12.81
CA GLY A 76 -3.59 -13.90 12.92
C GLY A 76 -4.50 -13.16 11.94
N ARG A 77 -3.95 -12.54 10.89
CA ARG A 77 -4.73 -11.87 9.84
C ARG A 77 -4.26 -12.28 8.46
N MET A 78 -5.19 -12.49 7.54
CA MET A 78 -4.86 -12.71 6.14
C MET A 78 -4.29 -11.44 5.51
N ARG A 79 -3.09 -11.55 4.94
CA ARG A 79 -2.36 -10.47 4.27
C ARG A 79 -1.76 -10.99 2.97
N PHE A 80 -1.67 -10.11 1.98
CA PHE A 80 -0.84 -10.40 0.81
C PHE A 80 0.62 -10.23 1.18
N VAL A 81 1.47 -11.13 0.68
CA VAL A 81 2.92 -11.12 0.91
C VAL A 81 3.63 -11.28 -0.42
N SER A 82 4.57 -10.37 -0.70
CA SER A 82 5.53 -10.50 -1.80
C SER A 82 6.84 -11.03 -1.27
N CYS A 83 7.30 -12.13 -1.84
CA CYS A 83 8.58 -12.75 -1.47
C CYS A 83 9.66 -12.32 -2.45
N LEU A 84 10.80 -11.90 -1.91
CA LEU A 84 11.97 -11.52 -2.69
C LEU A 84 13.17 -12.33 -2.26
N ARG A 85 14.00 -12.66 -3.24
CA ARG A 85 15.31 -13.27 -3.06
C ARG A 85 16.34 -12.41 -3.77
N PHE A 86 17.44 -12.10 -3.11
CA PHE A 86 18.55 -11.37 -3.71
C PHE A 86 19.83 -11.54 -2.88
N THR A 87 20.96 -11.22 -3.49
CA THR A 87 22.28 -11.21 -2.86
C THR A 87 22.76 -9.77 -2.74
N PRO A 88 22.96 -9.23 -1.53
CA PRO A 88 23.57 -7.91 -1.34
C PRO A 88 25.03 -7.89 -1.78
N GLN A 89 25.57 -6.70 -2.08
CA GLN A 89 27.00 -6.56 -2.40
C GLN A 89 27.88 -7.02 -1.23
N GLY A 90 28.73 -8.03 -1.47
CA GLY A 90 29.56 -8.63 -0.42
C GLY A 90 28.79 -9.41 0.66
N GLY A 91 27.49 -9.64 0.45
CA GLY A 91 26.62 -10.38 1.34
C GLY A 91 26.36 -11.81 0.87
N ARG A 92 25.47 -12.51 1.58
CA ARG A 92 24.98 -13.83 1.19
C ARG A 92 23.57 -13.70 0.59
N PRO A 93 23.15 -14.64 -0.28
CA PRO A 93 21.77 -14.71 -0.72
C PRO A 93 20.83 -14.73 0.48
N GLN A 94 19.79 -13.91 0.43
CA GLN A 94 18.79 -13.80 1.49
C GLN A 94 17.39 -13.67 0.90
N ASP A 95 16.42 -14.10 1.70
CA ASP A 95 15.00 -13.97 1.40
C ASP A 95 14.35 -12.96 2.34
N ILE A 96 13.49 -12.12 1.80
CA ILE A 96 12.62 -11.24 2.59
C ILE A 96 11.17 -11.39 2.14
N ALA A 97 10.27 -11.20 3.09
CA ALA A 97 8.83 -11.19 2.85
C ALA A 97 8.30 -9.78 3.13
N ILE A 98 7.70 -9.14 2.14
CA ILE A 98 7.06 -7.83 2.29
C ILE A 98 5.57 -8.02 2.45
N VAL A 99 5.02 -7.54 3.57
CA VAL A 99 3.59 -7.58 3.88
C VAL A 99 2.90 -6.39 3.24
N HIS A 100 1.74 -6.66 2.66
CA HIS A 100 0.84 -5.64 2.13
C HIS A 100 -0.37 -5.45 3.02
N VAL A 101 -0.73 -4.19 3.25
CA VAL A 101 -1.96 -3.79 3.96
C VAL A 101 -2.72 -2.81 3.07
N ASN A 102 -3.99 -3.11 2.85
CA ASN A 102 -4.92 -2.42 1.96
C ASN A 102 -4.36 -2.19 0.56
N GLY A 103 -3.72 -3.24 0.01
CA GLY A 103 -3.10 -3.21 -1.32
C GLY A 103 -1.79 -2.40 -1.42
N ARG A 104 -1.20 -2.00 -0.29
CA ARG A 104 0.01 -1.18 -0.23
C ARG A 104 1.12 -1.86 0.55
N LEU A 105 2.38 -1.57 0.20
CA LEU A 105 3.56 -2.01 0.96
C LEU A 105 3.53 -1.42 2.38
N ASP A 106 3.67 -2.28 3.39
CA ASP A 106 3.63 -1.88 4.80
C ASP A 106 5.00 -2.09 5.47
N ARG A 107 5.47 -3.34 5.52
CA ARG A 107 6.70 -3.71 6.25
C ARG A 107 7.32 -5.00 5.74
N VAL A 108 8.59 -5.23 6.11
CA VAL A 108 9.23 -6.54 5.99
C VAL A 108 8.86 -7.41 7.20
N ALA A 109 8.44 -8.64 6.96
CA ALA A 109 8.12 -9.61 7.99
C ALA A 109 9.39 -10.28 8.56
N GLY A 110 9.32 -10.65 9.85
CA GLY A 110 10.43 -11.33 10.53
C GLY A 110 10.57 -12.83 10.21
N ASN A 111 9.56 -13.45 9.60
CA ASN A 111 9.50 -14.90 9.33
C ASN A 111 9.44 -15.21 7.81
N ALA A 112 10.35 -14.62 7.03
CA ALA A 112 10.37 -14.80 5.57
C ALA A 112 10.42 -16.27 5.13
N GLN A 113 11.18 -17.12 5.83
CA GLN A 113 11.33 -18.53 5.50
C GLN A 113 10.00 -19.29 5.45
N GLU A 114 9.10 -18.99 6.39
CA GLU A 114 7.77 -19.60 6.49
C GLU A 114 6.82 -18.98 5.47
N LEU A 115 6.77 -17.65 5.41
CA LEU A 115 5.85 -16.94 4.52
C LEU A 115 6.14 -17.19 3.04
N CYS A 116 7.42 -17.36 2.70
CA CYS A 116 7.90 -17.62 1.35
C CYS A 116 8.06 -19.10 1.02
N ALA A 117 7.63 -20.00 1.91
CA ALA A 117 7.57 -21.41 1.60
C ALA A 117 6.74 -21.66 0.33
N ALA A 118 7.29 -22.46 -0.59
CA ALA A 118 6.70 -22.78 -1.88
C ALA A 118 6.38 -21.57 -2.79
N ALA A 119 7.01 -20.41 -2.57
CA ALA A 119 6.86 -19.27 -3.46
C ALA A 119 7.44 -19.58 -4.86
N VAL A 120 6.72 -19.18 -5.91
CA VAL A 120 7.16 -19.31 -7.30
C VAL A 120 7.87 -18.03 -7.69
N TYR A 121 9.19 -18.11 -7.83
CA TYR A 121 10.04 -16.96 -8.12
C TYR A 121 10.21 -16.74 -9.61
N ALA A 122 10.15 -15.47 -10.02
CA ALA A 122 10.50 -15.00 -11.36
C ALA A 122 11.61 -13.93 -11.28
N PRO A 123 12.40 -13.73 -12.36
CA PRO A 123 13.43 -12.69 -12.38
C PRO A 123 12.87 -11.29 -12.10
N PHE A 124 13.58 -10.53 -11.26
CA PHE A 124 13.20 -9.17 -10.89
C PHE A 124 14.38 -8.19 -11.02
N PRO A 125 14.87 -7.95 -12.26
CA PRO A 125 16.09 -7.18 -12.52
C PRO A 125 15.94 -5.70 -12.19
N GLU A 126 14.71 -5.19 -12.01
CA GLU A 126 14.47 -3.83 -11.56
C GLU A 126 15.11 -3.54 -10.19
N LEU A 127 15.20 -4.55 -9.33
CA LEU A 127 15.82 -4.42 -8.01
C LEU A 127 17.34 -4.28 -8.07
N GLU A 128 18.00 -4.86 -9.08
CA GLU A 128 19.46 -4.76 -9.24
C GLU A 128 19.91 -3.38 -9.74
N LYS A 129 18.97 -2.57 -10.25
CA LYS A 129 19.22 -1.20 -10.73
C LYS A 129 19.17 -0.16 -9.60
N LEU A 130 19.00 -0.59 -8.35
CA LEU A 130 19.00 0.32 -7.23
C LEU A 130 20.37 0.97 -7.04
N SER A 131 20.34 2.30 -6.88
CA SER A 131 21.46 3.14 -6.52
C SER A 131 21.11 3.92 -5.24
N ARG A 132 22.13 4.50 -4.60
CA ARG A 132 21.95 5.44 -3.49
C ARG A 132 21.38 6.78 -3.97
#